data_AF-A0A414SNS7-F1
#
_entry.id   AF-A0A414SNS7-F1
#
_cell.length_a   1.000
_cell.length_b   1.000
_cell.length_c   1.000
_cell.angle_alpha   90.00
_cell.angle_beta   90.00
_cell.angle_gamma   90.00
#
_symmetry.space_group_name_H-M   'P 1'
#
loop_
_entity.id
_entity.type
_entity.pdbx_description
1 polymer ?
#
loop_
_entity_poly.entity_id
_entity_poly.type
_entity_poly.pdbx_seq_one_letter_code
_entity_poly.pdbx_strand_id
1 'polypeptide(L)'
;AWEQTPYAREGALQPTVHSLRHTFVVLRMNEWMKSGVKLDNMMPYLSKYLGHSSPDDTFYYYHQVEEAFSIIKQKDLSASFVIPEVADEK
;
A
#
# COMPACT_ATOMS: atom_id res chain seq x y z
N ALA A 1 3.38 8.11 28.99
CA ALA A 1 2.44 7.63 27.94
C ALA A 1 2.89 8.17 26.58
N TRP A 2 2.44 7.62 25.44
CA TRP A 2 2.98 7.78 24.07
C TRP A 2 3.72 9.10 23.74
N GLU A 3 3.16 10.24 24.15
CA GLU A 3 3.72 11.60 24.00
C GLU A 3 5.14 11.79 24.57
N GLN A 4 5.59 10.92 25.47
CA GLN A 4 6.93 10.96 26.08
C GLN A 4 7.99 10.21 25.26
N THR A 5 7.60 9.56 24.16
CA THR A 5 8.52 8.83 23.28
C THR A 5 9.12 9.78 22.24
N PRO A 6 10.35 9.53 21.76
CA PRO A 6 10.96 10.34 20.69
C PRO A 6 10.23 10.22 19.34
N TYR A 7 9.23 9.35 19.23
CA TYR A 7 8.44 9.10 18.02
C TYR A 7 7.09 9.82 18.02
N ALA A 8 6.68 10.41 19.15
CA ALA A 8 5.49 11.22 19.20
C ALA A 8 5.69 12.50 18.37
N ARG A 9 4.71 12.82 17.53
CA ARG A 9 4.68 14.05 16.71
C ARG A 9 3.48 14.88 17.10
N GLU A 10 3.66 16.19 17.19
CA GLU A 10 2.57 17.13 17.47
C GLU A 10 1.47 17.01 16.41
N GLY A 11 0.22 16.91 16.86
CA GLY A 11 -0.94 16.70 15.98
C GLY A 11 -1.10 15.29 15.41
N ALA A 12 -0.18 14.35 15.69
CA ALA A 12 -0.31 12.95 15.26
C ALA A 12 -1.02 12.10 16.32
N LEU A 13 -1.97 11.27 15.88
CA LEU A 13 -2.63 10.31 16.76
C LEU A 13 -1.63 9.27 17.27
N GLN A 14 -1.79 8.86 18.52
CA GLN A 14 -1.03 7.74 19.08
C GLN A 14 -1.31 6.46 18.29
N PRO A 15 -0.29 5.66 17.94
CA PRO A 15 -0.48 4.39 17.28
C PRO A 15 -1.34 3.46 18.12
N THR A 16 -2.16 2.69 17.42
CA THR A 16 -3.02 1.67 18.02
C THR A 16 -2.60 0.29 17.50
N VAL A 17 -3.17 -0.77 18.06
CA VAL A 17 -3.01 -2.12 17.50
C VAL A 17 -3.48 -2.17 16.04
N HIS A 18 -4.49 -1.36 15.68
CA HIS A 18 -4.93 -1.23 14.28
C HIS A 18 -3.82 -0.64 13.39
N SER A 19 -3.05 0.33 13.87
CA SER A 19 -1.90 0.89 13.14
C SER A 19 -0.87 -0.19 12.83
N LEU A 20 -0.58 -1.10 13.76
CA LEU A 20 0.35 -2.21 13.53
C LEU A 20 -0.16 -3.19 12.48
N ARG A 21 -1.45 -3.56 12.57
CA ARG A 21 -2.11 -4.38 11.54
C ARG A 21 -2.01 -3.72 10.17
N HIS A 22 -2.23 -2.41 10.13
CA HIS A 22 -2.15 -1.64 8.89
C HIS A 22 -0.76 -1.68 8.28
N THR A 23 0.27 -1.35 9.06
CA THR A 23 1.67 -1.40 8.62
C THR A 23 2.06 -2.80 8.13
N PHE A 24 1.65 -3.85 8.84
CA PHE A 24 1.91 -5.24 8.42
C PHE A 24 1.36 -5.53 7.02
N VAL A 25 0.10 -5.16 6.75
CA VAL A 25 -0.54 -5.41 5.46
C VAL A 25 0.17 -4.68 4.34
N VAL A 26 0.44 -3.38 4.52
CA VAL A 26 1.14 -2.56 3.52
C VAL A 26 2.53 -3.11 3.21
N LEU A 27 3.34 -3.42 4.24
CA LEU A 27 4.68 -3.97 4.05
C LEU A 27 4.65 -5.31 3.32
N ARG A 28 3.70 -6.20 3.64
CA ARG A 28 3.57 -7.50 2.99
C ARG A 28 3.17 -7.37 1.52
N MET A 29 2.22 -6.49 1.20
CA MET A 29 1.82 -6.23 -0.19
C MET A 29 2.98 -5.66 -1.00
N ASN A 30 3.70 -4.68 -0.43
CA ASN A 30 4.91 -4.11 -1.02
C ASN A 30 5.97 -5.18 -1.33
N GLU A 31 6.24 -6.08 -0.39
CA GLU A 31 7.17 -7.18 -0.57
C GLU A 31 6.76 -8.09 -1.74
N TRP A 32 5.50 -8.52 -1.78
CA TRP A 32 4.99 -9.34 -2.88
C TRP A 32 5.11 -8.65 -4.24
N MET A 33 4.77 -7.36 -4.33
CA MET A 33 4.92 -6.59 -5.56
C MET A 33 6.37 -6.51 -6.02
N LYS A 34 7.31 -6.26 -5.10
CA LYS A 34 8.77 -6.22 -5.37
C LYS A 34 9.28 -7.57 -5.86
N SER A 35 8.85 -8.65 -5.23
CA SER A 35 9.25 -10.02 -5.60
C SER A 35 8.52 -10.55 -6.85
N GLY A 36 7.62 -9.78 -7.46
CA GLY A 36 6.84 -10.21 -8.62
C GLY A 36 5.78 -11.27 -8.30
N VAL A 37 5.46 -11.47 -7.02
CA VAL A 37 4.36 -12.32 -6.58
C VAL A 37 3.06 -11.61 -6.91
N LYS A 38 2.13 -12.32 -7.56
CA LYS A 38 0.87 -11.73 -7.98
C LYS A 38 -0.08 -11.51 -6.79
N LEU A 39 -0.51 -10.26 -6.60
CA LEU A 39 -1.37 -9.89 -5.47
C LEU A 39 -2.78 -10.48 -5.60
N ASP A 40 -3.34 -10.57 -6.80
CA ASP A 40 -4.62 -11.23 -7.09
C ASP A 40 -4.73 -12.62 -6.44
N ASN A 41 -3.64 -13.40 -6.48
CA ASN A 41 -3.57 -14.72 -5.88
C ASN A 41 -3.40 -14.68 -4.36
N MET A 42 -2.65 -13.70 -3.83
CA MET A 42 -2.26 -13.67 -2.42
C MET A 42 -3.26 -12.95 -1.51
N MET A 43 -4.01 -11.99 -2.05
CA MET A 43 -4.96 -11.17 -1.28
C MET A 43 -6.07 -11.99 -0.59
N PRO A 44 -6.64 -13.06 -1.18
CA PRO A 44 -7.59 -13.92 -0.48
C PRO A 44 -6.99 -14.59 0.76
N TYR A 45 -5.72 -15.02 0.70
CA TYR A 45 -5.03 -15.61 1.85
C TYR A 45 -4.76 -14.58 2.93
N LEU A 46 -4.34 -13.37 2.54
CA LEU A 46 -4.12 -12.28 3.48
C LEU A 46 -5.43 -11.87 4.17
N SER A 47 -6.54 -11.80 3.43
CA SER A 47 -7.88 -11.57 3.98
C SER A 47 -8.25 -12.60 5.06
N LYS A 48 -8.06 -13.90 4.79
CA LYS A 48 -8.29 -14.95 5.79
C LYS A 48 -7.36 -14.87 6.99
N TYR A 49 -6.08 -14.58 6.78
CA TYR A 49 -5.11 -14.38 7.87
C TYR A 49 -5.50 -13.23 8.80
N LEU A 50 -6.00 -12.15 8.21
CA LEU A 50 -6.49 -10.98 8.93
C LEU A 50 -7.84 -11.25 9.62
N GLY A 51 -8.55 -12.32 9.25
CA GLY A 51 -9.90 -12.61 9.77
C GLY A 51 -10.96 -11.68 9.19
N HIS A 52 -10.75 -11.16 7.97
CA HIS A 52 -11.76 -10.35 7.29
C HIS A 52 -12.90 -11.22 6.76
N SER A 53 -14.09 -10.62 6.68
CA SER A 53 -15.30 -11.26 6.16
C SER A 53 -15.26 -11.36 4.63
N SER A 54 -14.69 -10.35 3.96
CA SER A 54 -14.47 -10.32 2.51
C SER A 54 -13.02 -9.95 2.16
N PRO A 55 -12.49 -10.39 0.99
CA PRO A 55 -11.28 -9.83 0.41
C PRO A 55 -11.35 -8.31 0.18
N ASP A 56 -12.54 -7.74 -0.02
CA ASP A 56 -12.75 -6.29 -0.24
C ASP A 56 -12.22 -5.45 0.93
N ASP A 57 -12.41 -5.93 2.16
CA ASP A 57 -11.85 -5.31 3.38
C ASP A 57 -10.32 -5.27 3.35
N THR A 58 -9.67 -6.20 2.64
CA THR A 58 -8.22 -6.23 2.43
C THR A 58 -7.81 -5.40 1.22
N PHE A 59 -8.64 -5.29 0.18
CA PHE A 59 -8.34 -4.45 -0.98
C PHE A 59 -8.28 -2.95 -0.63
N TYR A 60 -8.93 -2.52 0.45
CA TYR A 60 -8.80 -1.15 0.99
C TYR A 60 -7.34 -0.69 1.18
N TYR A 61 -6.42 -1.60 1.51
CA TYR A 61 -5.01 -1.28 1.72
C TYR A 61 -4.26 -0.96 0.42
N TYR A 62 -4.78 -1.34 -0.75
CA TYR A 62 -4.14 -1.11 -2.05
C TYR A 62 -3.93 0.38 -2.34
N HIS A 63 -4.85 1.25 -1.89
CA HIS A 63 -4.76 2.69 -2.06
C HIS A 63 -3.70 3.37 -1.20
N GLN A 64 -3.14 2.67 -0.21
CA GLN A 64 -2.23 3.24 0.79
C GLN A 64 -0.79 2.77 0.60
N VAL A 65 -0.50 2.11 -0.52
CA VAL A 65 0.83 1.59 -0.82
C VAL A 65 1.61 2.63 -1.64
N GLU A 66 2.11 3.68 -0.98
CA GLU A 66 2.90 4.72 -1.65
C GLU A 66 4.14 4.15 -2.34
N GLU A 67 4.85 3.21 -1.72
CA GLU A 67 6.06 2.61 -2.29
C GLU A 67 5.77 1.74 -3.52
N ALA A 68 4.54 1.24 -3.65
CA ALA A 68 4.13 0.47 -4.83
C ALA A 68 4.02 1.33 -6.08
N PHE A 69 3.83 2.65 -5.98
CA PHE A 69 3.78 3.53 -7.16
C PHE A 69 5.06 3.45 -7.99
N SER A 70 6.22 3.33 -7.35
CA SER A 70 7.49 3.17 -8.07
C SER A 70 7.52 1.88 -8.91
N ILE A 71 6.99 0.79 -8.36
CA ILE A 71 6.91 -0.53 -9.01
C ILE A 71 5.87 -0.51 -10.12
N ILE A 72 4.71 0.11 -9.87
CA ILE A 72 3.65 0.30 -10.86
C ILE A 72 4.21 1.09 -12.04
N LYS A 73 4.87 2.24 -11.80
CA LYS A 73 5.49 3.05 -12.84
C LYS A 73 6.53 2.29 -13.65
N GLN A 74 7.31 1.41 -13.03
CA GLN A 74 8.29 0.58 -13.74
C GLN A 74 7.63 -0.49 -14.63
N LYS A 75 6.50 -1.04 -14.19
CA LYS A 75 5.78 -2.11 -14.92
C LYS A 75 4.67 -1.60 -15.82
N ASP A 76 4.41 -0.31 -15.81
CA ASP A 76 3.39 0.31 -16.63
C ASP A 76 3.86 0.39 -18.09
N LEU A 77 3.17 -0.36 -18.94
CA LEU A 77 3.43 -0.40 -20.39
C LEU A 77 2.46 0.49 -21.17
N SER A 78 1.48 1.09 -20.49
CA SER A 78 0.28 1.65 -21.10
C SER A 78 0.09 3.13 -20.82
N ALA A 79 0.59 3.66 -19.70
CA ALA A 79 0.38 5.06 -19.34
C ALA A 79 0.83 6.03 -20.42
N SER A 80 1.98 5.81 -21.05
CA SER A 80 2.48 6.71 -22.11
C SER A 80 1.58 6.75 -23.35
N PHE A 81 0.80 5.69 -23.59
CA PHE A 81 -0.16 5.63 -24.69
C PHE A 81 -1.50 6.28 -24.31
N VAL A 82 -1.97 6.05 -23.08
CA VAL A 82 -3.29 6.53 -22.61
C VAL A 82 -3.24 7.99 -22.14
N ILE A 83 -2.14 8.39 -21.51
CA ILE A 83 -1.86 9.72 -20.98
C ILE A 83 -0.55 10.22 -21.61
N PRO A 84 -0.60 10.71 -22.86
CA PRO A 84 0.59 11.26 -23.51
C PRO A 84 1.10 12.48 -22.73
N GLU A 85 2.42 12.66 -22.69
CA GLU A 85 3.03 13.87 -22.15
C GLU A 85 2.58 15.09 -22.96
N VAL A 86 2.29 16.20 -22.29
CA VAL A 86 1.96 17.47 -22.96
C VAL A 86 3.22 17.94 -23.67
N ALA A 87 3.14 18.15 -24.98
CA ALA A 87 4.25 18.72 -25.74
C ALA A 87 4.61 20.10 -25.17
N ASP A 88 5.89 20.33 -24.88
CA ASP A 88 6.37 21.65 -24.48
C ASP A 88 6.05 22.66 -25.59
N GLU A 89 5.22 23.66 -25.27
CA GLU A 89 5.01 24.82 -26.15
C GLU A 89 6.33 25.60 -26.24
N LYS A 90 6.84 25.76 -27.46
CA LYS A 90 8.04 26.57 -27.76
C LYS A 90 7.76 28.07 -27.68
#